data_AF-A0A3B8W3L5-F1
#
_entry.id   AF-A0A3B8W3L5-F1
#
_cell.length_a   1.000
_cell.length_b   1.000
_cell.length_c   1.000
_cell.angle_alpha   90.00
_cell.angle_beta   90.00
_cell.angle_gamma   90.00
#
_symmetry.space_group_name_H-M   'P 1'
#
loop_
_entity.id
_entity.type
_entity.pdbx_description
1 polymer ?
#
loop_
_entity_poly.entity_id
_entity_poly.type
_entity_poly.pdbx_seq_one_letter_code
_entity_poly.pdbx_strand_id
1 'polypeptide(L)'
;MIWQAFVFLLLVILLAFLAWKPILAGLKERETSIQQALDSAEKAKAEMASLKSDNEKLLKEAREERDKILREAREAASRLHDQAQNDARKNADKIIEDAKAVIQTEKMAALKEVKLQVANFSLEVAERLMKKNLASDSAQRELVNSIIKDLKLN
;
A
#
# COMPACT_ATOMS: atom_id res chain seq x y z
N MET A 1 -67.39 -33.42 80.97
CA MET A 1 -67.21 -34.23 79.75
C MET A 1 -67.94 -33.66 78.53
N ILE A 2 -69.29 -33.62 78.44
CA ILE A 2 -70.01 -33.11 77.24
C ILE A 2 -69.73 -31.61 76.96
N TRP A 3 -69.74 -30.77 77.99
CA TRP A 3 -69.45 -29.33 77.84
C TRP A 3 -68.01 -29.05 77.35
N GLN A 4 -67.03 -29.81 77.84
CA GLN A 4 -65.64 -29.70 77.38
C GLN A 4 -65.50 -30.13 75.91
N ALA A 5 -66.24 -31.16 75.48
CA ALA A 5 -66.27 -31.58 74.08
C ALA A 5 -66.89 -30.49 73.18
N PHE A 6 -67.94 -29.80 73.63
CA PHE A 6 -68.55 -28.70 72.88
C PHE A 6 -67.58 -27.52 72.71
N VAL A 7 -66.93 -27.08 73.80
CA VAL A 7 -65.93 -25.99 73.74
C VAL A 7 -64.73 -26.39 72.89
N PHE A 8 -64.26 -27.64 72.99
CA PHE A 8 -63.19 -28.16 72.15
C PHE A 8 -63.57 -28.15 70.67
N LEU A 9 -64.78 -28.61 70.32
CA LEU A 9 -65.27 -28.61 68.95
C LEU A 9 -65.37 -27.19 68.38
N LEU A 10 -65.89 -26.25 69.18
CA LEU A 10 -66.01 -24.84 68.79
C LEU A 10 -64.63 -24.20 68.57
N LEU A 11 -63.66 -24.51 69.44
CA LEU A 11 -62.27 -24.07 69.29
C LEU A 11 -61.60 -24.67 68.05
N VAL A 12 -61.81 -25.96 67.76
CA VAL A 12 -61.28 -26.61 66.55
C VAL A 12 -61.87 -25.97 65.28
N ILE A 13 -63.18 -25.70 65.25
CA ILE A 13 -63.82 -25.03 64.09
C ILE A 13 -63.27 -23.62 63.91
N LEU A 14 -63.09 -22.86 64.99
CA LEU A 14 -62.56 -21.50 64.95
C LEU A 14 -61.10 -21.49 64.46
N LEU A 15 -60.26 -22.39 64.99
CA LEU A 15 -58.87 -22.54 64.55
C LEU A 15 -58.78 -23.05 63.11
N ALA A 16 -59.61 -24.02 62.72
CA ALA A 16 -59.63 -24.52 61.35
C ALA A 16 -60.01 -23.40 60.38
N PHE A 17 -61.06 -22.61 60.66
CA PHE A 17 -61.46 -21.52 59.78
C PHE A 17 -60.42 -20.39 59.71
N LEU A 18 -59.80 -20.03 60.84
CA LEU A 18 -58.85 -18.93 60.91
C LEU A 18 -57.44 -19.30 60.42
N ALA A 19 -56.98 -20.53 60.64
CA ALA A 19 -55.64 -21.00 60.25
C ALA A 19 -55.56 -21.51 58.81
N TRP A 20 -56.65 -22.00 58.22
CA TRP A 20 -56.63 -22.54 56.85
C TRP A 20 -56.29 -21.48 55.80
N LYS A 21 -56.80 -20.26 55.98
CA LYS A 21 -56.53 -19.12 55.09
C LYS A 21 -55.04 -18.73 55.01
N PRO A 22 -54.32 -18.45 56.12
CA PRO A 22 -52.91 -18.10 56.06
C PRO A 22 -52.02 -19.26 55.58
N ILE A 23 -52.38 -20.53 55.89
CA ILE A 23 -51.61 -21.69 55.42
C ILE A 23 -51.68 -21.82 53.90
N LEU A 24 -52.88 -21.73 53.29
CA LEU A 24 -52.99 -21.76 51.83
C LEU A 24 -52.35 -20.54 51.16
N ALA A 25 -52.44 -19.36 51.79
CA ALA A 25 -51.80 -18.16 51.27
C ALA A 25 -50.27 -18.34 51.20
N GLY A 26 -49.64 -18.84 52.26
CA GLY A 26 -48.20 -19.10 52.28
C GLY A 26 -47.77 -20.20 51.30
N LEU A 27 -48.59 -21.23 51.11
CA LEU A 27 -48.31 -22.28 50.13
C LEU A 27 -48.38 -21.74 48.69
N LYS A 28 -49.40 -20.95 48.38
CA LYS A 28 -49.59 -20.32 47.07
C LYS A 28 -48.50 -19.28 46.76
N GLU A 29 -48.07 -18.51 47.77
CA GLU A 29 -46.94 -17.58 47.65
C GLU A 29 -45.65 -18.34 47.33
N ARG A 30 -45.37 -19.43 48.05
CA ARG A 30 -44.21 -20.28 47.77
C ARG A 30 -44.27 -20.90 46.37
N GLU A 31 -45.41 -21.43 45.96
CA GLU A 31 -45.61 -21.99 44.62
C GLU A 31 -45.36 -20.93 43.54
N THR A 32 -45.95 -19.73 43.71
CA THR A 32 -45.77 -18.61 42.77
C THR A 32 -44.31 -18.17 42.71
N SER A 33 -43.63 -18.07 43.85
CA SER A 33 -42.21 -17.68 43.92
C SER A 33 -41.30 -18.71 43.23
N ILE A 34 -41.56 -20.01 43.44
CA ILE A 34 -40.81 -21.09 42.76
C ILE A 34 -41.05 -21.02 41.26
N GLN A 35 -42.30 -20.85 40.82
CA GLN A 35 -42.60 -20.74 39.39
C GLN A 35 -41.89 -19.54 38.76
N GLN A 36 -41.92 -18.37 39.41
CA GLN A 36 -41.21 -17.18 38.94
C GLN A 36 -39.69 -17.38 38.90
N ALA A 37 -39.12 -18.09 39.88
CA ALA A 37 -37.69 -18.40 39.90
C ALA A 37 -37.32 -19.36 38.75
N LEU A 38 -38.15 -20.37 38.47
CA LEU A 38 -37.94 -21.30 37.36
C LEU A 38 -38.09 -20.59 36.00
N ASP A 39 -39.12 -19.77 35.83
CA ASP A 39 -39.36 -19.00 34.61
C ASP A 39 -38.22 -18.01 34.33
N SER A 40 -37.70 -17.36 35.38
CA SER A 40 -36.56 -16.44 35.24
C SER A 40 -35.25 -17.18 34.92
N ALA A 41 -35.03 -18.36 35.52
CA ALA A 41 -33.87 -19.19 35.19
C ALA A 41 -33.91 -19.69 33.73
N GLU A 42 -35.07 -20.11 33.24
CA GLU A 42 -35.21 -20.57 31.85
C GLU A 42 -35.05 -19.42 30.86
N LYS A 43 -35.59 -18.23 31.16
CA LYS A 43 -35.35 -17.01 30.37
C LYS A 43 -33.88 -16.64 30.33
N ALA A 44 -33.20 -16.62 31.48
CA ALA A 44 -31.77 -16.31 31.55
C ALA A 44 -30.94 -17.32 30.73
N LYS A 45 -31.29 -18.61 30.77
CA LYS A 45 -30.63 -19.64 29.97
C LYS A 45 -30.85 -19.45 28.47
N ALA A 46 -32.08 -19.10 28.05
CA ALA A 46 -32.38 -18.80 26.66
C ALA A 46 -31.64 -17.55 26.16
N GLU A 47 -31.59 -16.49 26.97
CA GLU A 47 -30.84 -15.27 26.67
C GLU A 47 -29.33 -15.55 26.56
N MET A 48 -28.77 -16.34 27.48
CA MET A 48 -27.36 -16.77 27.41
C MET A 48 -27.06 -17.58 26.15
N ALA A 49 -27.96 -18.47 25.74
CA ALA A 49 -27.81 -19.24 24.50
C ALA A 49 -27.83 -18.33 23.27
N SER A 50 -28.75 -17.35 23.22
CA SER A 50 -28.80 -16.34 22.16
C SER A 50 -27.52 -15.51 22.11
N LEU A 51 -27.10 -14.96 23.25
CA LEU A 51 -25.88 -14.16 23.36
C LEU A 51 -24.64 -14.94 22.91
N LYS A 52 -24.56 -16.23 23.24
CA LYS A 52 -23.46 -17.08 22.79
C LYS A 52 -23.47 -17.26 21.28
N SER A 53 -24.63 -17.56 20.70
CA SER A 53 -24.81 -17.68 19.25
C SER A 53 -24.43 -16.39 18.52
N ASP A 54 -24.89 -15.24 19.04
CA ASP A 54 -24.59 -13.93 18.46
C ASP A 54 -23.10 -13.60 18.56
N ASN A 55 -22.45 -13.93 19.67
CA ASN A 55 -21.00 -13.78 19.81
C ASN A 55 -20.23 -14.67 18.83
N GLU A 56 -20.63 -15.94 18.67
CA GLU A 56 -20.00 -16.84 17.71
C GLU A 56 -20.15 -16.32 16.26
N LYS A 57 -21.33 -15.77 15.93
CA LYS A 57 -21.59 -15.13 14.64
C LYS A 57 -20.72 -13.88 14.44
N LEU A 58 -20.68 -12.97 15.41
CA LEU A 58 -19.83 -11.77 15.37
C LEU A 58 -18.35 -12.12 15.23
N LEU A 59 -17.87 -13.15 15.95
CA LEU A 59 -16.49 -13.63 15.83
C LEU A 59 -16.19 -14.18 14.44
N LYS A 60 -17.15 -14.87 13.81
CA LYS A 60 -17.00 -15.36 12.45
C LYS A 60 -16.95 -14.21 11.46
N GLU A 61 -17.89 -13.27 11.54
CA GLU A 61 -17.92 -12.07 10.69
C GLU A 61 -16.64 -11.24 10.82
N ALA A 62 -16.15 -11.04 12.05
CA ALA A 62 -14.89 -10.34 12.30
C ALA A 62 -13.67 -11.04 11.69
N ARG A 63 -13.64 -12.39 11.69
CA ARG A 63 -12.58 -13.17 11.04
C ARG A 63 -12.66 -13.06 9.52
N GLU A 64 -13.85 -13.14 8.95
CA GLU A 64 -14.07 -13.01 7.51
C GLU A 64 -13.66 -11.62 7.01
N GLU A 65 -14.05 -10.56 7.73
CA GLU A 65 -13.66 -9.18 7.39
C GLU A 65 -12.16 -8.95 7.56
N ARG A 66 -11.55 -9.48 8.63
CA ARG A 66 -10.09 -9.46 8.80
C ARG A 66 -9.39 -10.12 7.62
N ASP A 67 -9.84 -11.31 7.22
CA ASP A 67 -9.21 -12.05 6.13
C ASP A 67 -9.40 -11.34 4.79
N LYS A 68 -10.53 -10.66 4.59
CA LYS A 68 -10.76 -9.79 3.44
C LYS A 68 -9.80 -8.61 3.42
N ILE A 69 -9.67 -7.87 4.53
CA ILE A 69 -8.74 -6.75 4.67
C ILE A 69 -7.30 -7.22 4.38
N LEU A 70 -6.88 -8.37 4.91
CA LEU A 70 -5.55 -8.92 4.68
C LEU A 70 -5.31 -9.29 3.22
N ARG A 71 -6.31 -9.84 2.51
CA ARG A 71 -6.20 -10.14 1.07
C ARG A 71 -6.08 -8.85 0.27
N GLU A 72 -6.97 -7.88 0.51
CA GLU A 72 -6.96 -6.59 -0.18
C GLU A 72 -5.64 -5.84 0.04
N ALA A 73 -5.11 -5.86 1.26
CA ALA A 73 -3.82 -5.26 1.58
C ALA A 73 -2.66 -5.93 0.82
N ARG A 74 -2.65 -7.26 0.72
CA ARG A 74 -1.63 -8.00 -0.05
C ARG A 74 -1.72 -7.71 -1.55
N GLU A 75 -2.92 -7.67 -2.10
CA GLU A 75 -3.14 -7.33 -3.51
C GLU A 75 -2.76 -5.88 -3.82
N ALA A 76 -3.06 -4.94 -2.92
CA ALA A 76 -2.64 -3.55 -3.04
C ALA A 76 -1.11 -3.42 -2.97
N ALA A 77 -0.47 -4.13 -2.04
CA ALA A 77 0.98 -4.14 -1.91
C ALA A 77 1.67 -4.73 -3.15
N SER A 78 1.16 -5.84 -3.69
CA SER A 78 1.68 -6.43 -4.94
C SER A 78 1.54 -5.46 -6.11
N ARG A 79 0.36 -4.85 -6.28
CA ARG A 79 0.13 -3.85 -7.33
C ARG A 79 1.06 -2.66 -7.21
N LEU A 80 1.27 -2.13 -6.00
CA LEU A 80 2.18 -1.02 -5.76
C LEU A 80 3.62 -1.40 -6.08
N HIS A 81 4.06 -2.60 -5.69
CA HIS A 81 5.40 -3.10 -6.00
C HIS A 81 5.61 -3.22 -7.52
N ASP A 82 4.64 -3.79 -8.24
CA ASP A 82 4.73 -3.96 -9.69
C ASP A 82 4.71 -2.62 -10.42
N GLN A 83 3.87 -1.67 -9.97
CA GLN A 83 3.88 -0.29 -10.48
C GLN A 83 5.22 0.39 -10.24
N ALA A 84 5.75 0.33 -9.02
CA ALA A 84 7.05 0.92 -8.68
C ALA A 84 8.19 0.31 -9.51
N GLN A 85 8.17 -1.00 -9.74
CA GLN A 85 9.17 -1.68 -10.57
C GLN A 85 9.05 -1.26 -12.04
N ASN A 86 7.84 -1.13 -12.57
CA ASN A 86 7.62 -0.67 -13.94
C ASN A 86 8.06 0.79 -14.13
N ASP A 87 7.72 1.67 -13.19
CA ASP A 87 8.15 3.07 -13.21
C ASP A 87 9.68 3.20 -13.09
N ALA A 88 10.30 2.39 -12.23
CA ALA A 88 11.76 2.33 -12.12
C ALA A 88 12.42 1.89 -13.43
N ARG A 89 11.89 0.85 -14.10
CA ARG A 89 12.38 0.42 -15.42
C ARG A 89 12.24 1.52 -16.46
N LYS A 90 11.07 2.15 -16.55
CA LYS A 90 10.81 3.26 -17.49
C LYS A 90 11.77 4.43 -17.26
N ASN A 91 12.02 4.79 -16.00
CA ASN A 91 12.97 5.85 -15.66
C ASN A 91 14.40 5.45 -16.01
N ALA A 92 14.80 4.20 -15.76
CA ALA A 92 16.11 3.70 -16.14
C ALA A 92 16.32 3.72 -17.67
N ASP A 93 15.32 3.27 -18.43
CA ASP A 93 15.37 3.30 -19.90
C ASP A 93 15.50 4.73 -20.42
N LYS A 94 14.75 5.68 -19.82
CA LYS A 94 14.85 7.10 -20.14
C LYS A 94 16.24 7.67 -19.85
N ILE A 95 16.81 7.35 -18.69
CA ILE A 95 18.18 7.78 -18.33
C ILE A 95 19.20 7.24 -19.35
N ILE A 96 19.05 5.99 -19.79
CA ILE A 96 19.94 5.38 -20.80
C ILE A 96 19.78 6.08 -22.16
N GLU A 97 18.54 6.39 -22.56
CA GLU A 97 18.26 7.12 -23.79
C GLU A 97 18.87 8.53 -23.78
N ASP A 98 18.64 9.27 -22.68
CA ASP A 98 19.20 10.61 -22.48
C ASP A 98 20.75 10.56 -22.49
N ALA A 99 21.35 9.58 -21.80
CA ALA A 99 22.79 9.39 -21.79
C ALA A 99 23.35 9.09 -23.19
N LYS A 100 22.66 8.28 -24.00
CA LYS A 100 23.05 8.01 -25.39
C LYS A 100 22.99 9.29 -26.23
N ALA A 101 21.96 10.11 -26.06
CA ALA A 101 21.83 11.38 -26.79
C ALA A 101 22.98 12.35 -26.44
N VAL A 102 23.33 12.46 -25.15
CA VAL A 102 24.48 13.23 -24.69
C VAL A 102 25.78 12.70 -25.30
N ILE A 103 26.02 11.38 -25.25
CA ILE A 103 27.22 10.75 -25.82
C ILE A 103 27.35 11.03 -27.32
N GLN A 104 26.25 10.96 -28.09
CA GLN A 104 26.31 11.28 -29.53
C GLN A 104 26.68 12.75 -29.77
N THR A 105 26.15 13.65 -28.95
CA THR A 105 26.46 15.09 -29.04
C THR A 105 27.94 15.36 -28.72
N GLU A 106 28.45 14.80 -27.63
CA GLU A 106 29.86 14.88 -27.24
C GLU A 106 30.78 14.26 -28.30
N LYS A 107 30.40 13.11 -28.88
CA LYS A 107 31.15 12.49 -29.97
C LYS A 107 31.25 13.40 -31.19
N MET A 108 30.16 14.06 -31.58
CA MET A 108 30.18 15.02 -32.69
C MET A 108 31.08 16.22 -32.39
N ALA A 109 31.04 16.73 -31.15
CA ALA A 109 31.92 17.82 -30.71
C ALA A 109 33.40 17.41 -30.76
N ALA A 110 33.74 16.24 -30.22
CA ALA A 110 35.09 15.68 -30.26
C ALA A 110 35.59 15.47 -31.70
N LEU A 111 34.73 14.93 -32.60
CA LEU A 111 35.09 14.78 -34.01
C LEU A 111 35.34 16.12 -34.71
N LYS A 112 34.57 17.16 -34.37
CA LYS A 112 34.79 18.51 -34.88
C LYS A 112 36.13 19.06 -34.40
N GLU A 113 36.46 18.86 -33.13
CA GLU A 113 37.73 19.28 -32.56
C GLU A 113 38.92 18.56 -33.23
N VAL A 114 38.83 17.25 -33.42
CA VAL A 114 39.86 16.48 -34.14
C VAL A 114 40.05 17.00 -35.57
N LYS A 115 38.97 17.30 -36.30
CA LYS A 115 39.07 17.88 -37.65
C LYS A 115 39.80 19.23 -37.66
N LEU A 116 39.55 20.09 -36.67
CA LEU A 116 40.25 21.37 -36.54
C LEU A 116 41.74 21.16 -36.23
N GLN A 117 42.09 20.23 -35.34
CA GLN A 117 43.47 19.90 -35.04
C GLN A 117 44.21 19.36 -36.27
N VAL A 118 43.59 18.47 -37.05
CA VAL A 118 44.16 17.93 -38.29
C VAL A 118 44.34 19.02 -39.35
N ALA A 119 43.38 19.93 -39.49
CA ALA A 119 43.49 21.06 -40.42
C ALA A 119 44.67 21.97 -40.04
N ASN A 120 44.80 22.31 -38.76
CA ASN A 120 45.91 23.13 -38.26
C ASN A 120 47.27 22.44 -38.47
N PHE A 121 47.36 21.15 -38.15
CA PHE A 121 48.58 20.37 -38.36
C PHE A 121 48.96 20.28 -39.84
N SER A 122 47.97 20.10 -40.72
CA SER A 122 48.19 20.08 -42.18
C SER A 122 48.71 21.42 -42.70
N LEU A 123 48.17 22.53 -42.18
CA LEU A 123 48.62 23.88 -42.50
C LEU A 123 50.08 24.11 -42.04
N GLU A 124 50.43 23.67 -40.83
CA GLU A 124 51.79 23.76 -40.31
C GLU A 124 52.79 22.97 -41.17
N VAL A 125 52.43 21.74 -41.57
CA VAL A 125 53.26 20.90 -42.46
C VAL A 125 53.42 21.57 -43.83
N ALA A 126 52.34 22.10 -44.41
CA ALA A 126 52.38 22.82 -45.68
C ALA A 126 53.28 24.07 -45.58
N GLU A 127 53.17 24.84 -44.51
CA GLU A 127 54.01 26.02 -44.26
C GLU A 127 55.50 25.64 -44.16
N ARG A 128 55.83 24.59 -43.40
CA ARG A 128 57.21 24.09 -43.29
C ARG A 128 57.75 23.60 -44.64
N LEU A 129 56.95 22.88 -45.41
CA LEU A 129 57.34 22.38 -46.74
C LEU A 129 57.55 23.54 -47.72
N MET A 130 56.67 24.54 -47.71
CA MET A 130 56.78 25.73 -48.54
C MET A 130 58.02 26.56 -48.17
N LYS A 131 58.29 26.78 -46.88
CA LYS A 131 59.52 27.44 -46.41
C LYS A 131 60.78 26.70 -46.87
N LYS A 132 60.76 25.36 -46.83
CA LYS A 132 61.88 24.54 -47.30
C LYS A 132 62.07 24.63 -48.83
N ASN A 133 60.99 24.58 -49.61
CA ASN A 133 61.05 24.64 -51.07
C ASN A 133 61.41 26.06 -51.59
N LEU A 134 61.02 27.12 -50.87
CA LEU A 134 61.34 28.50 -51.20
C LEU A 134 62.63 29.01 -50.52
N ALA A 135 63.48 28.12 -50.02
CA ALA A 135 64.71 28.49 -49.33
C ALA A 135 65.78 29.13 -50.25
N SER A 136 65.68 28.95 -51.57
CA SER A 136 66.62 29.51 -52.56
C SER A 136 66.03 30.68 -53.34
N ASP A 137 66.87 31.67 -53.66
CA ASP A 137 66.52 32.90 -54.39
C ASP A 137 65.95 32.62 -55.81
N SER A 138 66.41 31.53 -56.45
CA SER A 138 65.90 31.07 -57.75
C SER A 138 64.45 30.61 -57.67
N ALA A 139 64.11 29.75 -56.71
CA ALA A 139 62.76 29.24 -56.50
C ALA A 139 61.75 30.35 -56.17
N GLN A 140 62.17 31.37 -55.41
CA GLN A 140 61.33 32.54 -55.12
C GLN A 140 61.06 33.38 -56.37
N ARG A 141 62.08 33.61 -57.22
CA ARG A 141 61.92 34.32 -58.49
C ARG A 141 61.00 33.55 -59.46
N GLU A 142 61.08 32.23 -59.48
CA GLU A 142 60.24 31.37 -60.31
C GLU A 142 58.76 31.44 -59.87
N LEU A 143 58.50 31.45 -58.56
CA LEU A 143 57.16 31.66 -58.01
C LEU A 143 56.58 33.03 -58.42
N VAL A 144 57.35 34.12 -58.28
CA VAL A 144 56.91 35.47 -58.68
C VAL A 144 56.57 35.52 -60.17
N ASN A 145 57.41 34.93 -61.01
CA ASN A 145 57.14 34.85 -62.45
C ASN A 145 55.88 34.04 -62.77
N SER A 146 55.59 32.96 -62.03
CA SER A 146 54.36 32.17 -62.20
C SER A 146 53.10 32.96 -61.82
N ILE A 147 53.13 33.69 -60.69
CA ILE A 147 51.99 34.52 -60.24
C ILE A 147 51.73 35.66 -61.22
N ILE A 148 52.78 36.31 -61.73
CA ILE A 148 52.66 37.35 -62.76
C ILE A 148 52.08 36.77 -64.06
N LYS A 149 52.37 35.50 -64.38
CA LYS A 149 51.84 34.84 -65.56
C LYS A 149 50.35 34.50 -65.40
N ASP A 150 49.93 34.00 -64.24
CA ASP A 150 48.52 33.72 -63.94
C ASP A 150 47.66 34.99 -63.88
N LEU A 151 48.20 36.09 -63.34
CA LEU A 151 47.53 37.40 -63.34
C LEU A 151 47.41 38.03 -64.73
N LYS A 152 48.24 37.62 -65.70
CA LYS A 152 48.16 38.06 -67.10
C LYS A 152 47.24 37.19 -67.95
N LEU A 153 46.78 36.06 -67.41
CA LEU A 153 45.90 35.09 -68.08
C LEU A 153 44.43 35.25 -67.67
N ASN A 154 44.12 36.13 -66.71
CA ASN A 154 42.79 36.67 -66.42
C ASN A 154 42.74 38.16 -66.81
#